data_AF-A0A2W2EK00-F1
#
_entry.id   AF-A0A2W2EK00-F1
#
_cell.length_a   1.000
_cell.length_b   1.000
_cell.length_c   1.000
_cell.angle_alpha   90.00
_cell.angle_beta   90.00
_cell.angle_gamma   90.00
#
_symmetry.space_group_name_H-M   'P 1'
#
loop_
_entity.id
_entity.type
_entity.pdbx_description
1 polymer ?
#
loop_
_entity_poly.entity_id
_entity_poly.type
_entity_poly.pdbx_seq_one_letter_code
_entity_poly.pdbx_strand_id
1 'polypeptide(L)'
;MRLLVTFVALASLTSCGYSEGQRVTRSFAKMEQVAQAIGSEGSLTNRPLEIGEVEFQAVYREGDRVYFKVGENGPSVDPYGYVWSPERAPVDDANPAVASSFEHIQGPWYRWSDSY
;
A
#
# COMPACT_ATOMS: atom_id res chain seq x y z
N MET A 1 -22.67 -50.67 24.20
CA MET A 1 -21.58 -49.77 24.65
C MET A 1 -21.38 -48.69 23.60
N ARG A 2 -21.51 -47.42 24.03
CA ARG A 2 -20.93 -46.14 23.55
C ARG A 2 -20.52 -46.05 22.05
N LEU A 3 -21.27 -45.38 21.18
CA LEU A 3 -21.26 -43.92 20.87
C LEU A 3 -19.85 -43.36 20.62
N LEU A 4 -19.57 -42.96 19.37
CA LEU A 4 -18.90 -41.69 19.00
C LEU A 4 -18.89 -41.53 17.48
N VAL A 5 -19.91 -40.82 16.97
CA VAL A 5 -19.90 -40.21 15.64
C VAL A 5 -19.09 -38.93 15.75
N THR A 6 -17.87 -38.92 15.21
CA THR A 6 -17.03 -37.74 15.20
C THR A 6 -17.38 -36.91 13.96
N PHE A 7 -18.37 -36.02 14.09
CA PHE A 7 -18.56 -34.89 13.17
C PHE A 7 -17.41 -33.91 13.38
N VAL A 8 -16.36 -33.99 12.57
CA VAL A 8 -15.39 -32.89 12.43
C VAL A 8 -16.08 -31.84 11.57
N ALA A 9 -16.83 -30.95 12.23
CA ALA A 9 -17.28 -29.71 11.62
C ALA A 9 -16.04 -28.84 11.36
N LEU A 10 -15.51 -28.93 10.15
CA LEU A 10 -14.46 -28.05 9.66
C LEU A 10 -15.09 -26.66 9.46
N ALA A 11 -15.13 -25.88 10.53
CA ALA A 11 -15.49 -24.47 10.49
C ALA A 11 -14.33 -23.67 9.88
N SER A 12 -14.12 -23.82 8.57
CA SER A 12 -13.30 -22.89 7.80
C SER A 12 -14.07 -21.57 7.66
N LEU A 13 -13.98 -20.74 8.70
CA LEU A 13 -14.23 -19.30 8.62
C LEU A 13 -13.16 -18.69 7.72
N THR A 14 -13.30 -18.83 6.40
CA THR A 14 -12.61 -17.93 5.49
C THR A 14 -13.28 -16.58 5.67
N SER A 15 -12.68 -15.77 6.54
CA SER A 15 -12.92 -14.34 6.68
C SER A 15 -13.27 -13.76 5.30
N CYS A 16 -14.51 -13.33 5.12
CA CYS A 16 -14.88 -12.37 4.09
C CYS A 16 -14.26 -11.01 4.47
N GLY A 17 -12.94 -10.98 4.58
CA GLY A 17 -12.17 -9.76 4.76
C GLY A 17 -12.14 -9.03 3.42
N TYR A 18 -12.45 -7.74 3.45
CA TYR A 18 -12.29 -6.86 2.29
C TYR A 18 -10.89 -7.01 1.70
N SER A 19 -10.79 -7.02 0.37
CA SER A 19 -9.51 -7.10 -0.33
C SER A 19 -8.62 -5.92 0.08
N GLU A 20 -7.30 -6.10 0.01
CA GLU A 20 -6.33 -5.05 0.36
C GLU A 20 -6.63 -3.72 -0.35
N GLY A 21 -6.98 -3.78 -1.64
CA GLY A 21 -7.40 -2.60 -2.41
C GLY A 21 -8.63 -1.90 -1.84
N GLN A 22 -9.62 -2.63 -1.32
CA GLN A 22 -10.80 -2.02 -0.69
C GLN A 22 -10.46 -1.31 0.63
N ARG A 23 -9.55 -1.89 1.42
CA ARG A 23 -9.07 -1.27 2.68
C ARG A 23 -8.30 0.02 2.40
N VAL A 24 -7.49 0.04 1.34
CA VAL A 24 -6.75 1.22 0.89
C VAL A 24 -7.70 2.31 0.42
N THR A 25 -8.66 1.99 -0.44
CA THR A 25 -9.60 3.01 -0.95
C THR A 25 -10.40 3.67 0.16
N ARG A 26 -10.77 2.93 1.22
CA ARG A 26 -11.41 3.49 2.43
C ARG A 26 -10.49 4.36 3.26
N SER A 27 -9.18 4.14 3.15
CA SER A 27 -8.15 4.85 3.92
C SER A 27 -7.67 6.14 3.25
N PHE A 28 -8.03 6.39 1.98
CA PHE A 28 -7.52 7.52 1.19
C PHE A 28 -7.70 8.89 1.87
N ALA A 29 -8.84 9.16 2.49
CA ALA A 29 -9.04 10.45 3.17
C ALA A 29 -8.02 10.66 4.30
N LYS A 30 -7.68 9.60 5.04
CA LYS A 30 -6.69 9.67 6.12
C LYS A 30 -5.26 9.67 5.58
N MET A 31 -5.00 8.91 4.52
CA MET A 31 -3.72 8.96 3.81
C MET A 31 -3.45 10.34 3.23
N GLU A 32 -4.45 11.01 2.67
CA GLU A 32 -4.33 12.38 2.14
C GLU A 32 -3.96 13.38 3.24
N GLN A 33 -4.60 13.30 4.42
CA GLN A 33 -4.22 14.14 5.56
C GLN A 33 -2.75 13.98 5.94
N VAL A 34 -2.26 12.74 5.93
CA VAL A 34 -0.84 12.44 6.17
C VAL A 34 0.04 13.02 5.05
N ALA A 35 -0.37 12.84 3.79
CA ALA A 35 0.36 13.35 2.63
C ALA A 35 0.43 14.89 2.62
N GLN A 36 -0.61 15.57 3.10
CA GLN A 36 -0.60 17.04 3.24
C GLN A 36 0.27 17.50 4.41
N ALA A 37 0.33 16.71 5.49
CA ALA A 37 1.11 17.06 6.68
C ALA A 37 2.62 16.79 6.53
N ILE A 38 3.02 15.89 5.63
CA ILE A 38 4.45 15.64 5.38
C ILE A 38 5.09 16.88 4.74
N GLY A 39 6.22 17.31 5.29
CA GLY A 39 6.98 18.45 4.74
C GLY A 39 7.60 18.12 3.37
N SER A 40 8.19 19.13 2.71
CA SER A 40 8.74 19.05 1.35
C SER A 40 9.74 17.90 1.12
N GLU A 41 10.47 17.50 2.16
CA GLU A 41 11.46 16.40 2.13
C GLU A 41 11.32 15.52 3.39
N GLY A 42 10.07 15.27 3.79
CA GLY A 42 9.76 14.49 4.99
C GLY A 42 9.67 12.99 4.73
N SER A 43 10.19 12.19 5.65
CA SER A 43 9.90 10.76 5.78
C SER A 43 9.39 10.48 7.18
N LEU A 44 8.32 9.69 7.30
CA LEU A 44 7.66 9.45 8.58
C LEU A 44 8.21 8.26 9.36
N THR A 45 9.01 7.33 8.80
CA THR A 45 9.41 6.16 9.61
C THR A 45 10.68 5.38 9.18
N ASN A 46 11.23 4.65 10.17
CA ASN A 46 12.06 3.44 10.07
C ASN A 46 11.29 2.19 10.58
N ARG A 47 9.96 2.27 10.68
CA ARG A 47 9.05 1.25 11.26
C ARG A 47 7.69 1.26 10.57
N PRO A 48 6.94 0.15 10.54
CA PRO A 48 5.59 0.16 9.98
C PRO A 48 4.66 1.17 10.68
N LEU A 49 3.78 1.80 9.90
CA LEU A 49 2.81 2.82 10.32
C LEU A 49 1.42 2.48 9.79
N GLU A 50 0.45 2.40 10.69
CA GLU A 50 -0.94 2.18 10.33
C GLU A 50 -1.64 3.50 9.98
N ILE A 51 -2.21 3.59 8.77
CA ILE A 51 -3.00 4.73 8.31
C ILE A 51 -4.32 4.20 7.76
N GLY A 52 -5.39 4.45 8.52
CA GLY A 52 -6.72 3.93 8.18
C GLY A 52 -6.81 2.45 8.53
N GLU A 53 -7.08 1.60 7.54
CA GLU A 53 -7.17 0.14 7.68
C GLU A 53 -5.94 -0.59 7.09
N VAL A 54 -4.83 0.14 6.86
CA VAL A 54 -3.65 -0.34 6.12
C VAL A 54 -2.38 0.00 6.88
N GLU A 55 -1.47 -0.96 6.97
CA GLU A 55 -0.11 -0.77 7.47
C GLU A 55 0.84 -0.48 6.31
N PHE A 56 1.64 0.58 6.46
CA PHE A 56 2.66 0.99 5.50
C PHE A 56 4.04 0.84 6.12
N GLN A 57 4.97 0.22 5.39
CA GLN A 57 6.36 0.10 5.84
C GLN A 57 7.06 1.45 5.92
N ALA A 58 6.75 2.35 4.99
CA ALA A 58 7.29 3.69 4.95
C ALA A 58 6.32 4.67 4.26
N VAL A 59 6.36 5.93 4.69
CA VAL A 59 5.69 7.04 4.01
C VAL A 59 6.69 8.18 3.85
N TYR A 60 6.93 8.61 2.62
CA TYR A 60 7.94 9.62 2.31
C TYR A 60 7.53 10.49 1.13
N ARG A 61 8.03 11.72 1.10
CA ARG A 61 7.87 12.63 -0.04
C ARG A 61 9.13 12.63 -0.90
N GLU A 62 8.92 12.63 -2.22
CA GLU A 62 9.95 12.89 -3.21
C GLU A 62 9.36 13.88 -4.23
N GLY A 63 9.93 15.09 -4.27
CA GLY A 63 9.38 16.18 -5.08
C GLY A 63 7.93 16.50 -4.72
N ASP A 64 7.04 16.44 -5.71
CA ASP A 64 5.61 16.71 -5.58
C ASP A 64 4.76 15.47 -5.21
N ARG A 65 5.39 14.31 -4.99
CA ARG A 65 4.74 13.02 -4.77
C ARG A 65 4.93 12.54 -3.35
N VAL A 66 3.91 11.92 -2.77
CA VAL A 66 4.03 11.21 -1.48
C VAL A 66 3.79 9.73 -1.70
N TYR A 67 4.79 8.93 -1.35
CA TYR A 67 4.82 7.48 -1.50
C TYR A 67 4.39 6.82 -0.20
N PHE A 68 3.47 5.87 -0.32
CA PHE A 68 2.97 5.01 0.75
C PHE A 68 3.38 3.57 0.42
N LYS A 69 4.53 3.16 0.92
CA LYS A 69 5.11 1.84 0.64
C LYS A 69 4.44 0.79 1.50
N VAL A 70 3.84 -0.22 0.85
CA VAL A 70 3.18 -1.34 1.55
C VAL A 70 4.16 -2.46 1.83
N GLY A 71 5.04 -2.76 0.87
CA GLY A 71 5.89 -3.94 0.92
C GLY A 71 7.26 -3.75 0.27
N GLU A 72 8.19 -4.57 0.74
CA GLU A 72 9.34 -5.10 0.00
C GLU A 72 9.10 -6.61 -0.08
N ASN A 73 9.14 -7.20 -1.26
CA ASN A 73 9.00 -8.65 -1.36
C ASN A 73 10.37 -9.35 -1.22
N GLY A 74 11.14 -9.02 -0.17
CA GLY A 74 12.45 -9.64 0.09
C GLY A 74 13.58 -9.15 -0.81
N PRO A 75 14.80 -9.73 -0.67
CA PRO A 75 15.96 -9.31 -1.46
C PRO A 75 15.70 -9.57 -2.95
N SER A 76 15.82 -8.52 -3.76
CA SER A 76 15.57 -8.52 -5.21
C SER A 76 14.10 -8.52 -5.65
N VAL A 77 13.17 -7.99 -4.84
CA VAL A 77 11.81 -7.74 -5.34
C VAL A 77 11.38 -6.31 -5.12
N ASP A 78 10.75 -5.81 -6.16
CA ASP A 78 10.47 -4.41 -6.34
C ASP A 78 9.49 -3.86 -5.29
N PRO A 79 9.81 -2.71 -4.68
CA PRO A 79 8.89 -2.05 -3.78
C PRO A 79 7.60 -1.68 -4.52
N TYR A 80 6.48 -1.76 -3.79
CA TYR A 80 5.18 -1.37 -4.31
C TYR A 80 4.34 -0.69 -3.24
N GLY A 81 3.33 0.03 -3.70
CA GLY A 81 2.37 0.71 -2.84
C GLY A 81 1.51 1.69 -3.59
N TYR A 82 1.34 2.87 -3.00
CA TYR A 82 0.46 3.91 -3.51
C TYR A 82 1.17 5.26 -3.52
N VAL A 83 0.81 6.09 -4.49
CA VAL A 83 1.34 7.44 -4.64
C VAL A 83 0.20 8.43 -4.64
N TRP A 84 0.36 9.48 -3.82
CA TRP A 84 -0.44 10.69 -3.88
C TRP A 84 0.31 11.74 -4.69
N SER A 85 -0.26 12.17 -5.81
CA SER A 85 0.31 13.16 -6.71
C SER A 85 -0.78 14.14 -7.15
N PRO A 86 -0.99 15.24 -6.40
CA PRO A 86 -2.11 16.15 -6.62
C PRO A 86 -1.88 17.15 -7.75
N GLU A 87 -0.62 17.47 -8.07
CA GLU A 87 -0.29 18.52 -9.04
C GLU A 87 -0.28 18.00 -10.48
N ARG A 88 0.20 16.77 -10.68
CA ARG A 88 0.33 16.14 -12.00
C ARG A 88 0.30 14.62 -11.90
N ALA A 89 -0.06 13.97 -13.01
CA ALA A 89 0.10 12.53 -13.12
C ALA A 89 1.59 12.15 -13.04
N PRO A 90 1.97 11.13 -12.26
CA PRO A 90 3.31 10.57 -12.33
C PRO A 90 3.54 9.98 -13.72
N VAL A 91 4.78 10.05 -14.18
CA VAL A 91 5.21 9.49 -15.46
C VAL A 91 6.04 8.26 -15.15
N ASP A 92 5.78 7.18 -15.87
CA ASP A 92 6.62 5.99 -15.84
C ASP A 92 8.04 6.39 -16.24
N ASP A 93 9.01 6.17 -15.35
CA ASP A 93 10.41 6.46 -15.61
C ASP A 93 11.20 5.17 -15.76
N ALA A 94 12.07 5.16 -16.77
CA ALA A 94 13.05 4.10 -16.98
C ALA A 94 14.42 4.68 -16.64
N ASN A 95 14.82 4.54 -15.38
CA ASN A 95 16.22 4.67 -15.00
C ASN A 95 16.92 3.35 -15.35
N PRO A 96 18.17 3.35 -15.87
CA PRO A 96 18.92 2.10 -16.12
C PRO A 96 19.03 1.16 -14.92
N ALA A 97 18.75 1.64 -13.69
CA ALA A 97 18.73 0.84 -12.48
C ALA A 97 17.33 0.51 -11.93
N VAL A 98 16.27 1.21 -12.34
CA VAL A 98 14.88 1.06 -11.84
C VAL A 98 13.89 1.54 -12.89
N ALA A 99 12.85 0.76 -13.18
CA ALA A 99 11.69 1.19 -13.94
C ALA A 99 10.46 1.32 -13.03
N SER A 100 9.95 2.53 -12.83
CA SER A 100 8.75 2.79 -12.05
C SER A 100 7.51 2.74 -12.93
N SER A 101 6.44 2.12 -12.44
CA SER A 101 5.14 2.04 -13.09
C SER A 101 4.05 2.65 -12.22
N PHE A 102 3.13 3.42 -12.83
CA PHE A 102 2.04 4.09 -12.13
C PHE A 102 0.67 3.82 -12.77
N GLU A 103 -0.22 3.14 -12.05
CA GLU A 103 -1.60 2.88 -12.49
C GLU A 103 -2.57 3.82 -11.78
N HIS A 104 -3.35 4.61 -12.52
CA HIS A 104 -4.33 5.53 -11.92
C HIS A 104 -5.46 4.78 -11.21
N ILE A 105 -5.79 5.20 -9.98
CA ILE A 105 -6.90 4.64 -9.21
C ILE A 105 -8.07 5.63 -9.22
N GLN A 106 -7.89 6.79 -8.59
CA GLN A 106 -8.90 7.86 -8.53
C GLN A 106 -8.30 9.17 -8.02
N GLY A 107 -8.80 10.31 -8.51
CA GLY A 107 -8.32 11.62 -8.08
C GLY A 107 -6.79 11.70 -8.13
N PRO A 108 -6.10 12.12 -7.06
CA PRO A 108 -4.64 12.20 -7.00
C PRO A 108 -3.94 10.87 -6.67
N TRP A 109 -4.66 9.74 -6.64
CA TRP A 109 -4.15 8.45 -6.20
C TRP A 109 -3.80 7.51 -7.35
N TYR A 110 -2.59 6.93 -7.24
CA TYR A 110 -2.04 5.96 -8.18
C TYR A 110 -1.51 4.75 -7.40
N ARG A 111 -1.58 3.57 -8.01
CA ARG A 111 -0.80 2.41 -7.59
C ARG A 111 0.59 2.55 -8.18
N TRP A 112 1.60 2.18 -7.39
CA TRP A 112 3.00 2.26 -7.79
C TRP A 112 3.71 0.92 -7.57
N SER A 113 4.58 0.56 -8.50
CA SER A 113 5.55 -0.52 -8.37
C SER A 113 6.81 -0.19 -9.16
N ASP A 114 7.96 -0.48 -8.56
CA ASP A 114 9.24 -0.45 -9.26
C ASP A 114 9.50 -1.76 -10.03
N SER A 115 10.58 -1.79 -10.79
CA SER A 115 11.18 -2.95 -11.42
C SER A 115 12.69 -2.74 -11.52
N TYR A 116 13.49 -3.51 -10.77
CA TYR A 116 14.96 -3.43 -10.72
C TYR A 116 15.65 -4.39 -11.70
#